data_AF-A0A8H8RFM1-F1
#
_entry.id   AF-A0A8H8RFM1-F1
#
_cell.length_a   1.000
_cell.length_b   1.000
_cell.length_c   1.000
_cell.angle_alpha   90.00
_cell.angle_beta   90.00
_cell.angle_gamma   90.00
#
_symmetry.space_group_name_H-M   'P 1'
#
loop_
_entity.id
_entity.type
_entity.pdbx_description
1 polymer ?
#
loop_
_entity_poly.entity_id
_entity_poly.type
_entity_poly.pdbx_seq_one_letter_code
_entity_poly.pdbx_strand_id
1 'polypeptide(L)'
;MASTGTGWAQLRQHARTLENQTETLFHTYSQFASVPNIPAKPTEDESQTESKIQDTLEKRETLISQLTRLLDSEATLTASALKQNNLSRHREILQEHHRELSRLRSQILEARNRANLLSNVRSDIDAYHSSNPEAAEPITCWESARA
;
A
#
# COMPACT_ATOMS: atom_id res chain seq x y z
N MET A 1 37.82 24.17 1.30
CA MET A 1 37.51 23.32 0.13
C MET A 1 37.06 21.96 0.67
N ALA A 2 35.79 21.84 1.04
CA ALA A 2 35.29 20.69 1.80
C ALA A 2 34.42 19.77 0.91
N SER A 3 34.90 18.54 0.74
CA SER A 3 34.11 17.31 0.91
C SER A 3 32.83 17.11 0.06
N THR A 4 32.86 17.39 -1.23
CA THR A 4 31.78 17.00 -2.15
C THR A 4 31.57 15.48 -2.21
N GLY A 5 32.65 14.69 -2.09
CA GLY A 5 32.59 13.23 -1.98
C GLY A 5 31.90 12.71 -0.69
N THR A 6 31.96 13.45 0.42
CA THR A 6 31.31 13.06 1.68
C THR A 6 29.81 13.36 1.65
N GLY A 7 29.41 14.48 1.03
CA GLY A 7 28.00 14.84 0.87
C GLY A 7 27.23 13.84 0.00
N TRP A 8 27.85 13.36 -1.09
CA TRP A 8 27.24 12.32 -1.94
C TRP A 8 26.92 11.04 -1.15
N ALA A 9 27.90 10.54 -0.39
CA ALA A 9 27.74 9.32 0.38
C ALA A 9 26.63 9.43 1.43
N GLN A 10 26.53 10.59 2.10
CA GLN A 10 25.48 10.88 3.07
C GLN A 10 24.09 10.92 2.42
N LEU A 11 23.93 11.63 1.30
CA LEU A 11 22.66 11.72 0.59
C LEU A 11 22.20 10.36 0.04
N ARG A 12 23.13 9.56 -0.48
CA ARG A 12 22.84 8.18 -0.92
C ARG A 12 22.38 7.32 0.24
N GLN A 13 23.05 7.40 1.39
CA GLN A 13 22.65 6.65 2.58
C GLN A 13 21.25 7.06 3.03
N HIS A 14 20.95 8.37 3.01
CA HIS A 14 19.63 8.88 3.35
C HIS A 14 18.55 8.38 2.38
N ALA A 15 18.81 8.37 1.07
CA ALA A 15 17.89 7.82 0.08
C ALA A 15 17.56 6.35 0.37
N ARG A 16 18.56 5.55 0.75
CA ARG A 16 18.37 4.13 1.11
C ARG A 16 17.59 3.95 2.42
N THR A 17 17.77 4.84 3.40
CA THR A 17 16.94 4.82 4.62
C THR A 17 15.47 5.10 4.31
N LEU A 18 15.19 6.09 3.44
CA LEU A 18 13.82 6.40 3.03
C LEU A 18 13.20 5.28 2.17
N GLU A 19 14.00 4.57 1.39
CA GLU A 19 13.57 3.35 0.68
C GLU A 19 13.05 2.30 1.66
N ASN A 20 13.85 1.91 2.63
CA ASN A 20 13.46 0.92 3.65
C ASN A 20 12.24 1.39 4.47
N GLN A 21 12.17 2.68 4.78
CA GLN A 21 11.01 3.26 5.45
C GLN A 21 9.75 3.14 4.59
N THR A 22 9.86 3.36 3.28
CA THR A 22 8.74 3.20 2.35
C THR A 22 8.26 1.74 2.31
N GLU A 23 9.18 0.77 2.26
CA GLU A 23 8.84 -0.66 2.28
C GLU A 23 8.10 -1.08 3.57
N THR A 24 8.52 -0.51 4.70
CA THR A 24 7.86 -0.75 6.00
C THR A 24 6.45 -0.16 5.99
N LEU A 25 6.29 1.06 5.47
CA LEU A 25 4.97 1.68 5.34
C LEU A 25 4.06 0.91 4.36
N PHE A 26 4.59 0.35 3.27
CA PHE A 26 3.83 -0.53 2.38
C PHE A 26 3.37 -1.81 3.06
N HIS A 27 4.20 -2.41 3.91
CA HIS A 27 3.76 -3.56 4.70
C HIS A 27 2.58 -3.19 5.60
N THR A 28 2.66 -2.08 6.33
CA THR A 28 1.53 -1.60 7.14
C THR A 28 0.31 -1.27 6.28
N TYR A 29 0.50 -0.60 5.14
CA TYR A 29 -0.61 -0.18 4.28
C TYR A 29 -1.33 -1.38 3.64
N SER A 30 -0.60 -2.41 3.21
CA SER A 30 -1.19 -3.63 2.65
C SER A 30 -2.02 -4.43 3.67
N GLN A 31 -1.72 -4.31 4.98
CA GLN A 31 -2.51 -4.96 6.02
C GLN A 31 -3.95 -4.45 6.07
N PHE A 32 -4.21 -3.19 5.70
CA PHE A 32 -5.57 -2.65 5.65
C PHE A 32 -6.47 -3.42 4.67
N ALA A 33 -5.92 -3.97 3.58
CA ALA A 33 -6.68 -4.79 2.63
C ALA A 33 -7.09 -6.17 3.20
N SER A 34 -6.40 -6.65 4.23
CA SER A 34 -6.63 -7.98 4.83
C SER A 34 -7.63 -7.97 5.99
N VAL A 35 -8.11 -6.80 6.40
CA VAL A 35 -9.03 -6.67 7.53
C VAL A 35 -10.39 -7.30 7.16
N PRO A 36 -10.91 -8.28 7.92
CA PRO A 36 -12.11 -9.03 7.55
C PRO A 36 -13.41 -8.20 7.59
N ASN A 37 -13.39 -7.04 8.25
CA ASN A 37 -14.50 -6.09 8.27
C ASN A 37 -13.98 -4.68 7.91
N ILE A 38 -13.44 -4.55 6.70
CA ILE A 38 -12.98 -3.25 6.18
C ILE A 38 -14.15 -2.26 6.24
N PRO A 39 -13.97 -1.09 6.87
CA PRO A 39 -14.98 -0.05 6.87
C PRO A 39 -15.17 0.53 5.46
N ALA A 40 -16.40 0.94 5.15
CA ALA A 40 -16.77 1.54 3.86
C ALA A 40 -16.09 2.89 3.59
N LYS A 41 -15.51 3.52 4.62
CA LYS A 41 -14.67 4.71 4.52
C LYS A 41 -13.24 4.38 4.96
N PRO A 42 -12.21 4.99 4.36
CA PRO A 42 -10.84 4.90 4.86
C PRO A 42 -10.78 5.25 6.33
N THR A 43 -10.09 4.44 7.13
CA THR A 43 -9.82 4.79 8.52
C THR A 43 -8.84 5.96 8.58
N GLU A 44 -8.83 6.67 9.70
CA GLU A 44 -7.85 7.74 9.92
C GLU A 44 -6.41 7.19 9.84
N ASP A 45 -6.19 5.97 10.36
CA ASP A 45 -4.89 5.28 10.27
C ASP A 45 -4.49 4.91 8.83
N GLU A 46 -5.44 4.47 7.99
CA GLU A 46 -5.21 4.18 6.56
C GLU A 46 -4.79 5.46 5.84
N SER A 47 -5.57 6.54 6.01
CA SER A 47 -5.30 7.83 5.39
C SER A 47 -3.98 8.44 5.87
N GLN A 48 -3.68 8.34 7.17
CA GLN A 48 -2.43 8.84 7.73
C GLN A 48 -1.22 8.04 7.22
N THR A 49 -1.34 6.72 7.09
CA THR A 49 -0.28 5.86 6.55
C THR A 49 -0.04 6.18 5.07
N GLU A 50 -1.11 6.36 4.30
CA GLU A 50 -1.03 6.75 2.90
C GLU A 50 -0.35 8.12 2.71
N SER A 51 -0.74 9.12 3.50
CA SER A 51 -0.11 10.44 3.49
C SER A 51 1.38 10.35 3.83
N LYS A 52 1.76 9.56 4.86
CA LYS A 52 3.17 9.32 5.21
C LYS A 52 3.96 8.68 4.07
N ILE A 53 3.34 7.76 3.31
CA ILE A 53 3.97 7.17 2.12
C ILE A 53 4.21 8.26 1.07
N GLN A 54 3.19 9.06 0.74
CA GLN A 54 3.30 10.13 -0.25
C GLN A 54 4.40 11.14 0.13
N ASP A 55 4.39 11.63 1.37
CA ASP A 55 5.42 12.54 1.88
C ASP A 55 6.83 11.95 1.75
N THR A 56 6.97 10.65 2.00
CA THR A 56 8.26 9.95 1.91
C THR A 56 8.72 9.83 0.47
N LEU A 57 7.81 9.56 -0.48
CA LEU A 57 8.11 9.53 -1.91
C LEU A 57 8.52 10.92 -2.43
N GLU A 58 7.84 11.99 -2.02
CA GLU A 58 8.20 13.38 -2.39
C GLU A 58 9.57 13.79 -1.86
N LYS A 59 9.89 13.41 -0.61
CA LYS A 59 11.23 13.60 -0.04
C LYS A 59 12.30 12.86 -0.84
N ARG A 60 12.01 11.64 -1.31
CA ARG A 60 12.92 10.85 -2.16
C ARG A 60 13.13 11.52 -3.53
N GLU A 61 12.08 12.03 -4.16
CA GLU A 61 12.19 12.78 -5.42
C GLU A 61 13.10 14.02 -5.27
N THR A 62 12.92 14.75 -4.16
CA THR A 62 13.74 15.92 -3.83
C THR A 62 15.21 15.52 -3.63
N LEU A 63 15.48 14.42 -2.94
CA LEU A 63 16.84 13.89 -2.73
C LEU A 63 17.49 13.42 -4.02
N ILE A 64 16.76 12.73 -4.89
CA ILE A 64 17.24 12.33 -6.21
C ILE A 64 17.57 13.56 -7.05
N SER A 65 16.77 14.63 -6.97
CA SER A 65 17.07 15.89 -7.63
C SER A 65 18.34 16.55 -7.09
N GLN A 66 18.59 16.49 -5.78
CA GLN A 66 19.84 16.98 -5.18
C GLN A 66 21.06 16.15 -5.61
N LEU A 67 20.94 14.82 -5.61
CA LEU A 67 21.97 13.92 -6.12
C LEU A 67 22.25 14.20 -7.60
N THR A 68 21.22 14.41 -8.43
CA THR A 68 21.42 14.75 -9.84
C THR A 68 22.29 16.00 -9.99
N ARG A 69 21.95 17.09 -9.29
CA ARG A 69 22.72 18.35 -9.34
C ARG A 69 24.17 18.21 -8.86
N LEU A 70 24.40 17.42 -7.80
CA LEU A 70 25.76 17.17 -7.31
C LEU A 70 26.59 16.39 -8.35
N LEU A 71 25.99 15.41 -9.02
CA LEU A 71 26.66 14.65 -10.07
C LEU A 71 27.08 15.54 -11.24
N ASP A 72 26.18 16.42 -11.69
CA ASP A 72 26.44 17.37 -12.77
C ASP A 72 27.60 18.33 -12.43
N SER A 73 27.79 18.65 -11.15
CA SER A 73 28.86 19.55 -10.67
C SER A 73 30.25 18.90 -10.55
N GLU A 74 30.34 17.57 -10.50
CA GLU A 74 31.55 16.83 -10.13
C GLU A 74 32.17 16.00 -11.28
N ALA A 75 31.85 16.29 -12.55
CA ALA A 75 32.08 15.48 -13.76
C ALA A 75 33.53 14.98 -14.06
N THR A 76 34.11 14.23 -13.15
CA THR A 76 35.33 13.42 -13.30
C THR A 76 34.90 12.02 -13.78
N LEU A 77 35.44 11.62 -14.94
CA LEU A 77 34.93 10.53 -15.79
C LEU A 77 34.64 9.20 -15.07
N THR A 78 35.51 8.75 -14.16
CA THR A 78 35.38 7.40 -13.55
C THR A 78 34.46 7.38 -12.31
N ALA A 79 34.51 8.42 -11.47
CA ALA A 79 33.60 8.53 -10.32
C ALA A 79 32.15 8.80 -10.76
N SER A 80 31.98 9.45 -11.92
CA SER A 80 30.67 9.79 -12.48
C SER A 80 29.86 8.55 -12.90
N ALA A 81 30.48 7.54 -13.53
CA ALA A 81 29.75 6.35 -14.01
C ALA A 81 29.07 5.55 -12.88
N LEU A 82 29.76 5.34 -11.75
CA LEU A 82 29.19 4.65 -10.59
C LEU A 82 28.06 5.48 -9.94
N LYS A 83 28.27 6.80 -9.80
CA LYS A 83 27.25 7.70 -9.24
C LYS A 83 26.00 7.76 -10.13
N GLN A 84 26.19 7.79 -11.45
CA GLN A 84 25.11 7.74 -12.44
C GLN A 84 24.30 6.44 -12.31
N ASN A 85 24.96 5.28 -12.19
CA ASN A 85 24.27 4.01 -12.01
C ASN A 85 23.44 3.97 -10.71
N ASN A 86 23.98 4.48 -9.61
CA ASN A 86 23.24 4.58 -8.34
C ASN A 86 22.02 5.50 -8.48
N LEU A 87 22.17 6.65 -9.16
CA LEU A 87 21.07 7.58 -9.40
C LEU A 87 19.95 6.95 -10.24
N SER A 88 20.32 6.25 -11.32
CA SER A 88 19.36 5.50 -12.14
C SER A 88 18.59 4.47 -11.31
N ARG A 89 19.29 3.72 -10.45
CA ARG A 89 18.66 2.75 -9.55
C ARG A 89 17.68 3.40 -8.57
N HIS A 90 18.04 4.52 -7.96
CA HIS A 90 17.14 5.24 -7.04
C HIS A 90 15.87 5.73 -7.77
N ARG A 91 15.99 6.18 -9.03
CA ARG A 91 14.84 6.57 -9.86
C ARG A 91 13.95 5.37 -10.19
N GLU A 92 14.53 4.24 -10.57
CA GLU A 92 13.79 3.01 -10.87
C GLU A 92 13.00 2.53 -9.64
N ILE A 93 13.64 2.48 -8.47
CA ILE A 93 12.97 2.08 -7.22
C ILE A 93 11.86 3.07 -6.86
N LEU A 94 12.08 4.37 -7.05
CA LEU A 94 11.04 5.37 -6.79
C LEU A 94 9.81 5.17 -7.68
N GLN A 95 10.03 4.95 -8.98
CA GLN A 95 8.94 4.67 -9.93
C GLN A 95 8.20 3.37 -9.58
N GLU A 96 8.92 2.33 -9.17
CA GLU A 96 8.31 1.08 -8.73
C GLU A 96 7.45 1.29 -7.47
N HIS A 97 7.94 2.07 -6.50
CA HIS A 97 7.18 2.37 -5.29
C HIS A 97 5.91 3.19 -5.61
N HIS A 98 5.93 4.10 -6.58
CA HIS A 98 4.72 4.78 -7.03
C HIS A 98 3.67 3.82 -7.62
N ARG A 99 4.11 2.84 -8.41
CA ARG A 99 3.23 1.80 -8.96
C ARG A 99 2.68 0.92 -7.85
N GLU A 100 3.52 0.54 -6.89
CA GLU A 100 3.10 -0.27 -5.75
C GLU A 100 2.04 0.44 -4.90
N LEU A 101 2.21 1.74 -4.62
CA LEU A 101 1.18 2.53 -3.93
C LEU A 101 -0.16 2.50 -4.68
N SER A 102 -0.14 2.69 -6.01
CA SER A 102 -1.34 2.61 -6.85
C SER A 102 -1.99 1.22 -6.81
N ARG A 103 -1.16 0.17 -6.81
CA ARG A 103 -1.61 -1.23 -6.71
C ARG A 103 -2.28 -1.50 -5.36
N LEU A 104 -1.66 -1.09 -4.26
CA LEU A 104 -2.20 -1.28 -2.91
C LEU A 104 -3.51 -0.52 -2.71
N ARG A 105 -3.61 0.73 -3.18
CA ARG A 105 -4.87 1.49 -3.19
C ARG A 105 -6.00 0.73 -3.89
N SER A 106 -5.69 0.16 -5.06
CA SER A 106 -6.67 -0.60 -5.83
C SER A 106 -7.12 -1.86 -5.10
N GLN A 107 -6.18 -2.57 -4.44
CA GLN A 107 -6.48 -3.76 -3.64
C GLN A 107 -7.36 -3.45 -2.43
N ILE A 108 -7.08 -2.36 -1.69
CA ILE A 108 -7.91 -1.95 -0.56
C ILE A 108 -9.33 -1.60 -1.02
N LEU A 109 -9.45 -0.89 -2.15
CA LEU A 109 -10.74 -0.54 -2.73
C LEU A 109 -11.52 -1.80 -3.16
N GLU A 110 -10.86 -2.77 -3.79
CA GLU A 110 -11.47 -4.04 -4.19
C GLU A 110 -11.94 -4.84 -2.96
N ALA A 111 -11.11 -4.94 -1.92
CA ALA A 111 -11.46 -5.60 -0.67
C ALA A 111 -12.67 -4.94 0.00
N ARG A 112 -12.73 -3.61 0.00
CA ARG A 112 -13.87 -2.83 0.49
C ARG A 112 -15.15 -3.10 -0.31
N ASN A 113 -15.06 -3.13 -1.63
CA ASN A 113 -16.20 -3.44 -2.51
C ASN A 113 -16.73 -4.86 -2.25
N ARG A 114 -15.84 -5.84 -2.11
CA ARG A 114 -16.21 -7.22 -1.76
C ARG A 114 -16.91 -7.31 -0.40
N ALA A 115 -16.40 -6.61 0.62
CA ALA A 115 -17.00 -6.58 1.95
C ALA A 115 -18.42 -5.99 1.92
N ASN A 116 -18.62 -4.88 1.21
CA ASN A 116 -19.94 -4.26 1.05
C ASN A 116 -20.94 -5.20 0.35
N LEU A 117 -20.52 -5.89 -0.72
CA LEU A 117 -21.37 -6.87 -1.40
C LEU A 117 -21.77 -8.02 -0.49
N LEU A 118 -20.83 -8.58 0.29
CA LEU A 118 -21.12 -9.67 1.24
C LEU A 118 -22.07 -9.22 2.36
N SER A 119 -21.96 -7.97 2.82
CA SER A 119 -22.88 -7.41 3.83
C SER A 119 -24.31 -7.31 3.30
N ASN A 120 -24.49 -6.86 2.06
CA ASN A 120 -25.81 -6.77 1.43
C ASN A 120 -26.41 -8.16 1.24
N VAL A 121 -25.64 -9.12 0.71
CA VAL A 121 -26.10 -10.51 0.51
C VAL A 121 -26.51 -11.16 1.84
N ARG A 122 -25.73 -10.97 2.92
CA ARG A 122 -26.11 -11.49 4.25
C ARG A 122 -27.42 -10.87 4.74
N SER A 123 -27.59 -9.56 4.58
CA SER A 123 -28.81 -8.86 4.97
C SER A 123 -30.03 -9.38 4.21
N ASP A 124 -29.90 -9.63 2.90
CA ASP A 124 -30.97 -10.18 2.07
C ASP A 124 -31.32 -11.62 2.46
N ILE A 125 -30.32 -12.46 2.78
CA ILE A 125 -30.53 -13.83 3.27
C ILE A 125 -31.23 -13.83 4.62
N ASP A 126 -30.79 -12.99 5.56
CA ASP A 126 -31.38 -12.89 6.89
C ASP A 126 -32.83 -12.37 6.81
N ALA A 127 -33.09 -11.41 5.93
CA ALA A 127 -34.44 -10.92 5.65
C ALA A 127 -35.33 -12.01 5.03
N TYR A 128 -34.81 -12.77 4.06
CA TYR A 128 -35.52 -13.90 3.47
C TYR A 128 -35.87 -14.96 4.51
N HIS A 129 -34.89 -15.37 5.33
CA HIS A 129 -35.09 -16.36 6.40
C HIS A 129 -36.08 -15.87 7.47
N SER A 130 -36.02 -14.59 7.84
CA SER A 130 -36.95 -13.98 8.81
C SER A 130 -38.37 -13.83 8.26
N SER A 131 -38.49 -13.56 6.95
CA SER A 131 -39.80 -13.44 6.28
C SER A 131 -40.41 -14.79 5.91
N ASN A 132 -39.63 -15.87 5.91
CA ASN A 132 -40.03 -17.20 5.47
C ASN A 132 -39.62 -18.31 6.46
N PRO A 133 -40.13 -18.28 7.72
CA PRO A 133 -39.81 -19.28 8.74
C PRO A 133 -40.30 -20.69 8.40
N GLU A 134 -41.24 -20.85 7.47
CA GLU A 134 -41.81 -22.14 7.03
C GLU A 134 -40.88 -22.91 6.05
N ALA A 135 -39.92 -22.23 5.42
CA ALA A 135 -38.91 -22.89 4.58
C ALA A 135 -37.76 -23.52 5.39
N ALA A 136 -37.73 -23.27 6.70
CA ALA A 136 -36.72 -23.77 7.64
C ALA A 136 -37.27 -24.89 8.55
N GLU A 137 -38.32 -25.60 8.15
CA GLU A 137 -38.76 -26.79 8.88
C GLU A 137 -37.79 -27.95 8.64
N PRO A 138 -37.03 -28.40 9.66
CA PRO A 138 -36.31 -29.65 9.58
C PRO A 138 -37.31 -30.80 9.46
N ILE A 139 -36.91 -31.80 8.68
CA ILE A 139 -37.50 -33.12 8.52
C ILE A 139 -37.86 -33.74 9.90
N THR A 140 -39.02 -33.40 10.48
CA THR A 140 -39.55 -34.04 11.70
C THR A 140 -41.05 -34.34 11.63
N CYS A 141 -41.75 -33.94 10.56
CA CYS A 141 -43.20 -34.20 10.40
C CYS A 141 -43.56 -35.65 9.98
N TRP A 142 -42.59 -36.56 9.82
CA TRP A 142 -42.89 -37.93 9.39
C TRP A 142 -43.34 -38.88 10.50
N GLU A 143 -43.30 -38.48 11.78
CA GLU A 143 -43.54 -39.39 12.91
C GLU A 143 -44.94 -39.26 13.55
N SER A 144 -45.77 -38.29 13.14
CA SER A 144 -47.11 -38.06 13.73
C SER A 144 -48.28 -38.64 12.92
N ALA A 145 -48.03 -39.30 11.78
CA ALA A 145 -49.08 -39.88 10.93
C ALA A 145 -49.27 -41.40 11.12
N ARG A 146 -48.74 -41.98 12.21
CA ARG A 146 -48.95 -43.39 12.58
C ARG A 146 -49.50 -43.49 14.01
N ALA A 147 -50.77 -43.14 14.18
CA ALA A 147 -51.61 -43.54 15.30
C ALA A 147 -53.03 -43.81 14.79
#